data_AF-A0A662T492-F1
#
_entry.id   AF-A0A662T492-F1
#
_cell.length_a   1.000
_cell.length_b   1.000
_cell.length_c   1.000
_cell.angle_alpha   90.00
_cell.angle_beta   90.00
_cell.angle_gamma   90.00
#
_symmetry.space_group_name_H-M   'P 1'
#
loop_
_entity.id
_entity.type
_entity.pdbx_description
1 polymer ?
#
loop_
_entity_poly.entity_id
_entity_poly.type
_entity_poly.pdbx_seq_one_letter_code
_entity_poly.pdbx_strand_id
1 'polypeptide(L)'
;MPIVKTLSDRVQKYIAKTPADQTGTRYGAVKTLAVNRFIEGAGIMAAVRERVRDILEREGVPAADHGVYYAFAFKLASKALSHAGPELDAIAAGLKSWFVAKGADPAILDKIASLIVG
;
A
#
# COMPACT_ATOMS: atom_id res chain seq x y z
N MET A 1 -1.53 -7.49 -37.10
CA MET A 1 -1.83 -7.20 -35.68
C MET A 1 -0.79 -7.88 -34.81
N PRO A 2 -0.26 -7.25 -33.74
CA PRO A 2 0.61 -7.93 -32.81
C PRO A 2 -0.11 -9.14 -32.22
N ILE A 3 0.52 -10.31 -32.24
CA ILE A 3 -0.06 -11.57 -31.76
C ILE A 3 -0.46 -11.41 -30.28
N VAL A 4 -1.76 -11.53 -29.99
CA VAL A 4 -2.29 -11.54 -28.62
C VAL A 4 -1.78 -12.82 -27.94
N LYS A 5 -1.00 -12.64 -26.87
CA LYS A 5 -0.43 -13.77 -26.11
C LYS A 5 -1.52 -14.50 -25.34
N THR A 6 -1.61 -15.80 -25.56
CA THR A 6 -2.53 -16.70 -24.87
C THR A 6 -2.08 -17.00 -23.44
N LEU A 7 -2.94 -17.63 -22.63
CA LEU A 7 -2.53 -18.15 -21.31
C LEU A 7 -1.35 -19.11 -21.44
N SER A 8 -1.37 -20.00 -22.45
CA SER A 8 -0.29 -20.95 -22.70
C SER A 8 1.05 -20.23 -22.94
N ASP A 9 1.07 -19.19 -23.77
CA ASP A 9 2.27 -18.38 -24.02
C ASP A 9 2.82 -17.76 -22.72
N ARG A 10 1.93 -17.35 -21.81
CA ARG A 10 2.31 -16.75 -20.52
C ARG A 10 2.86 -17.79 -19.56
N VAL A 11 2.27 -18.98 -19.51
CA VAL A 11 2.75 -20.11 -18.69
C VAL A 11 4.12 -20.56 -19.15
N GLN A 12 4.30 -20.80 -20.46
CA GLN A 12 5.59 -21.23 -21.01
C GLN A 12 6.69 -20.19 -20.74
N LYS A 13 6.37 -18.90 -20.92
CA LYS A 13 7.29 -17.82 -20.57
C LYS A 13 7.63 -17.78 -19.08
N TYR A 14 6.68 -18.09 -18.20
CA TYR A 14 6.94 -18.15 -16.75
C TYR A 14 7.90 -19.28 -16.42
N ILE A 15 7.61 -20.50 -16.87
CA ILE A 15 8.47 -21.69 -16.67
C ILE A 15 9.91 -21.40 -17.13
N ALA A 16 10.07 -20.83 -18.33
CA ALA A 16 11.39 -20.51 -18.88
C ALA A 16 12.17 -19.43 -18.10
N LYS A 17 11.48 -18.61 -17.29
CA LYS A 17 12.08 -17.52 -16.51
C LYS A 17 12.36 -17.87 -15.05
N THR A 18 11.76 -18.94 -14.54
CA THR A 18 11.84 -19.35 -13.13
C THR A 18 12.55 -20.68 -12.87
N PRO A 19 13.54 -21.14 -13.66
CA PRO A 19 14.34 -22.27 -13.21
C PRO A 19 15.14 -21.85 -11.96
N ALA A 20 15.34 -22.79 -11.03
CA ALA A 20 15.79 -22.51 -9.67
C ALA A 20 17.19 -21.87 -9.62
N ASP A 21 18.09 -22.36 -10.47
CA ASP A 21 19.45 -21.85 -10.68
C ASP A 21 19.46 -20.38 -11.12
N GLN A 22 18.64 -20.03 -12.10
CA GLN A 22 18.54 -18.67 -12.63
C GLN A 22 17.87 -17.73 -11.62
N THR A 23 16.85 -18.21 -10.91
CA THR A 23 16.12 -17.42 -9.91
C THR A 23 17.04 -17.09 -8.73
N GLY A 24 17.76 -18.08 -8.21
CA GLY A 24 18.71 -17.90 -7.11
C GLY A 24 19.85 -16.95 -7.48
N THR A 25 20.44 -17.13 -8.66
CA THR A 25 21.52 -16.26 -9.16
C THR A 25 21.06 -14.81 -9.31
N ARG A 26 19.89 -14.59 -9.92
CA ARG A 26 19.32 -13.23 -10.09
C ARG A 26 19.01 -12.57 -8.76
N TYR A 27 18.38 -13.29 -7.84
CA TYR A 27 18.07 -12.73 -6.52
C TYR A 27 19.33 -12.45 -5.72
N GLY A 28 20.31 -13.34 -5.74
CA GLY A 28 21.60 -13.15 -5.08
C GLY A 28 22.29 -11.86 -5.53
N ALA A 29 22.29 -11.56 -6.84
CA ALA A 29 22.90 -10.36 -7.40
C ALA A 29 22.24 -9.04 -6.94
N VAL A 30 20.96 -9.05 -6.59
CA VAL A 30 20.20 -7.85 -6.20
C VAL A 30 19.74 -7.84 -4.75
N LYS A 31 20.14 -8.84 -3.94
CA LYS A 31 19.63 -9.03 -2.58
C LYS A 31 19.81 -7.78 -1.73
N THR A 32 20.99 -7.16 -1.75
CA THR A 32 21.27 -5.94 -0.98
C THR A 32 20.37 -4.79 -1.41
N LEU A 33 20.18 -4.59 -2.72
CA LEU A 33 19.26 -3.56 -3.23
C LEU A 33 17.82 -3.83 -2.80
N ALA A 34 17.38 -5.09 -2.86
CA ALA A 34 16.04 -5.48 -2.44
C ALA A 34 15.80 -5.23 -0.95
N VAL A 35 16.77 -5.59 -0.10
CA VAL A 35 16.69 -5.36 1.36
C VAL A 35 16.64 -3.86 1.67
N ASN A 36 17.50 -3.05 1.06
CA ASN A 36 17.54 -1.61 1.32
C ASN A 36 16.22 -0.93 0.90
N ARG A 37 15.69 -1.28 -0.26
CA ARG A 37 14.39 -0.76 -0.73
C ARG A 37 13.22 -1.22 0.13
N PHE A 38 13.28 -2.45 0.66
CA PHE A 38 12.28 -2.93 1.60
C PHE A 38 12.31 -2.10 2.88
N ILE A 39 13.48 -1.83 3.46
CA ILE A 39 13.61 -1.02 4.67
C ILE A 39 13.03 0.38 4.44
N GLU A 40 13.37 1.02 3.33
CA GLU A 40 12.89 2.35 2.97
C GLU A 40 11.35 2.38 2.82
N GLY A 41 10.79 1.48 2.01
CA GLY A 41 9.35 1.46 1.75
C GLY A 41 8.52 0.99 2.95
N ALA A 42 8.98 -0.07 3.64
CA ALA A 42 8.27 -0.61 4.80
C ALA A 42 8.36 0.32 6.01
N GLY A 43 9.46 1.06 6.17
CA GLY A 43 9.64 2.03 7.26
C GLY A 43 8.59 3.13 7.25
N ILE A 44 8.25 3.66 6.07
CA ILE A 44 7.19 4.67 5.90
C ILE A 44 5.84 4.09 6.36
N MET A 45 5.49 2.90 5.87
CA MET A 45 4.20 2.27 6.22
C MET A 45 4.13 1.89 7.70
N ALA A 46 5.22 1.41 8.29
CA ALA A 46 5.29 1.13 9.72
C ALA A 46 5.06 2.41 10.54
N ALA A 47 5.73 3.52 10.20
CA ALA A 47 5.54 4.80 10.88
C ALA A 47 4.09 5.31 10.78
N VAL A 48 3.46 5.20 9.61
CA VAL A 48 2.05 5.55 9.41
C VAL A 48 1.16 4.69 10.30
N ARG A 49 1.38 3.37 10.36
CA ARG A 49 0.59 2.45 11.18
C ARG A 49 0.61 2.85 12.66
N GLU A 50 1.77 3.13 13.21
CA GLU A 50 1.92 3.45 14.63
C GLU A 50 1.20 4.77 14.97
N ARG A 51 1.38 5.81 14.15
CA ARG A 51 0.68 7.09 14.35
C ARG A 51 -0.85 6.96 14.22
N VAL A 52 -1.32 6.13 13.29
CA VAL A 52 -2.75 5.85 13.16
C VAL A 52 -3.25 5.05 14.35
N ARG A 53 -2.48 4.08 14.86
CA ARG A 53 -2.84 3.36 16.09
C ARG A 53 -3.05 4.33 17.25
N ASP A 54 -2.14 5.29 17.44
CA ASP A 54 -2.25 6.29 18.51
C ASP A 54 -3.53 7.13 18.37
N ILE A 55 -3.92 7.49 17.13
CA ILE A 55 -5.22 8.15 16.87
C ILE A 55 -6.36 7.23 17.29
N LEU A 56 -6.40 5.99 16.81
CA LEU A 56 -7.50 5.05 17.05
C LEU A 56 -7.68 4.75 18.54
N GLU A 57 -6.58 4.53 19.26
CA GLU A 57 -6.60 4.28 20.71
C GLU A 57 -7.10 5.50 21.48
N ARG A 58 -6.69 6.72 21.10
CA ARG A 58 -7.17 7.95 21.73
C ARG A 58 -8.65 8.22 21.45
N GLU A 59 -9.13 7.84 20.27
CA GLU A 59 -10.55 7.96 19.89
C GLU A 59 -11.41 6.79 20.43
N GLY A 60 -10.81 5.83 21.14
CA GLY A 60 -11.53 4.70 21.74
C GLY A 60 -12.03 3.67 20.72
N VAL A 61 -11.41 3.58 19.54
CA VAL A 61 -11.77 2.57 18.54
C VAL A 61 -11.37 1.19 19.05
N PRO A 62 -12.26 0.18 19.00
CA PRO A 62 -11.90 -1.18 19.34
C PRO A 62 -10.80 -1.72 18.43
N ALA A 63 -9.83 -2.44 19.00
CA ALA A 63 -8.70 -3.01 18.24
C ALA A 63 -9.14 -3.94 17.08
N ALA A 64 -10.30 -4.58 17.19
CA ALA A 64 -10.89 -5.41 16.14
C ALA A 64 -11.24 -4.59 14.87
N ASP A 65 -11.58 -3.31 15.04
CA ASP A 65 -11.99 -2.41 13.96
C ASP A 65 -10.80 -1.66 13.36
N HIS A 66 -9.61 -1.70 13.98
CA HIS A 66 -8.44 -0.95 13.49
C HIS A 66 -8.05 -1.29 12.05
N GLY A 67 -8.33 -2.53 11.61
CA GLY A 67 -7.99 -3.00 10.28
C GLY A 67 -8.55 -2.13 9.15
N VAL A 68 -9.78 -1.61 9.28
CA VAL A 68 -10.41 -0.76 8.24
C VAL A 68 -9.67 0.58 8.11
N TYR A 69 -9.25 1.15 9.23
CA TYR A 69 -8.53 2.42 9.29
C TYR A 69 -7.08 2.28 8.83
N TYR A 70 -6.39 1.19 9.18
CA TYR A 70 -5.05 0.91 8.64
C TYR A 70 -5.09 0.72 7.12
N ALA A 71 -6.11 0.03 6.59
CA ALA A 71 -6.28 -0.13 5.15
C ALA A 71 -6.49 1.22 4.43
N PHE A 72 -7.25 2.14 5.02
CA PHE A 72 -7.37 3.50 4.52
C PHE A 72 -6.02 4.23 4.54
N ALA A 73 -5.34 4.23 5.69
CA ALA A 73 -4.07 4.89 5.88
C ALA A 73 -3.00 4.40 4.90
N PHE A 74 -2.83 3.09 4.72
CA PHE A 74 -1.85 2.53 3.79
C PHE A 74 -2.15 2.86 2.34
N LYS A 75 -3.44 2.87 1.96
CA LYS A 75 -3.83 3.27 0.60
C LYS A 75 -3.53 4.74 0.35
N LEU A 76 -3.86 5.62 1.29
CA LEU A 76 -3.60 7.05 1.15
C LEU A 76 -2.09 7.35 1.17
N ALA A 77 -1.33 6.75 2.09
CA ALA A 77 0.11 6.88 2.16
C ALA A 77 0.79 6.42 0.86
N SER A 78 0.36 5.28 0.29
CA SER A 78 0.87 4.82 -1.01
C SER A 78 0.61 5.81 -2.14
N LYS A 79 -0.46 6.61 -2.08
CA LYS A 79 -0.77 7.63 -3.09
C LYS A 79 0.02 8.91 -2.85
N ALA A 80 0.23 9.29 -1.59
CA ALA A 80 1.08 10.42 -1.23
C ALA A 80 2.55 10.25 -1.68
N LEU A 81 3.01 9.01 -1.92
CA LEU A 81 4.35 8.74 -2.50
C LEU A 81 4.48 9.11 -3.98
N SER A 82 3.39 9.38 -4.69
CA SER A 82 3.41 9.62 -6.15
C SER A 82 2.50 10.75 -6.62
N HIS A 83 1.67 11.29 -5.75
CA HIS A 83 0.70 12.35 -6.03
C HIS A 83 0.81 13.44 -4.97
N ALA A 84 0.48 14.68 -5.35
CA ALA A 84 0.50 15.83 -4.45
C ALA A 84 -0.56 16.88 -4.84
N GLY A 85 -0.86 17.79 -3.92
CA GLY A 85 -1.77 18.91 -4.15
C GLY A 85 -3.20 18.44 -4.50
N PRO A 86 -3.91 19.15 -5.40
CA PRO A 86 -5.32 18.90 -5.67
C PRO A 86 -5.64 17.48 -6.15
N GLU A 87 -4.70 16.82 -6.82
CA GLU A 87 -4.85 15.42 -7.23
C GLU A 87 -4.89 14.49 -6.00
N LEU A 88 -3.97 14.69 -5.05
CA LEU A 88 -3.92 13.90 -3.83
C LEU A 88 -5.17 14.14 -2.96
N ASP A 89 -5.65 15.38 -2.90
CA ASP A 89 -6.87 15.74 -2.17
C ASP A 89 -8.11 15.03 -2.76
N ALA A 90 -8.24 15.00 -4.09
CA ALA A 90 -9.31 14.27 -4.76
C ALA A 90 -9.24 12.76 -4.50
N ILE A 91 -8.03 12.19 -4.51
CA ILE A 91 -7.80 10.78 -4.18
C ILE A 91 -8.18 10.52 -2.71
N ALA A 92 -7.80 11.39 -1.78
CA ALA A 92 -8.12 11.27 -0.37
C ALA A 92 -9.64 11.31 -0.13
N ALA A 93 -10.35 12.22 -0.79
CA ALA A 93 -11.81 12.30 -0.73
C ALA A 93 -12.48 11.02 -1.26
N GLY A 94 -12.03 10.50 -2.41
CA GLY A 94 -12.56 9.26 -2.98
C GLY A 94 -12.31 8.04 -2.09
N LEU A 95 -11.10 7.93 -1.52
CA LEU A 95 -10.77 6.87 -0.55
C LEU A 95 -11.63 6.99 0.71
N LYS A 96 -11.82 8.19 1.25
CA LYS A 96 -12.67 8.42 2.43
C LYS A 96 -14.08 7.90 2.17
N SER A 97 -14.73 8.33 1.09
CA SER A 97 -16.08 7.86 0.74
C SER A 97 -16.16 6.33 0.65
N TRP A 98 -15.15 5.69 0.06
CA TRP A 98 -15.11 4.23 -0.06
C TRP A 98 -14.96 3.50 1.28
N PHE A 99 -14.24 4.08 2.25
CA PHE A 99 -14.08 3.49 3.58
C PHE A 99 -15.23 3.82 4.53
N VAL A 100 -15.89 4.97 4.38
CA VAL A 100 -17.17 5.26 5.05
C VAL A 100 -18.22 4.23 4.66
N ALA A 101 -18.29 3.86 3.39
CA ALA A 101 -19.18 2.79 2.92
C ALA A 101 -18.86 1.39 3.51
N LYS A 102 -17.68 1.22 4.14
CA LYS A 102 -17.27 0.01 4.86
C LYS A 102 -17.50 0.10 6.36
N GLY A 103 -18.15 1.16 6.84
CA GLY A 103 -18.48 1.37 8.26
C GLY A 103 -17.43 2.13 9.06
N ALA A 104 -16.40 2.70 8.42
CA ALA A 104 -15.44 3.55 9.12
C ALA A 104 -16.02 4.93 9.43
N ASP A 105 -15.72 5.47 10.61
CA ASP A 105 -16.15 6.79 11.03
C ASP A 105 -15.48 7.89 10.17
N PRO A 106 -16.27 8.72 9.45
CA PRO A 106 -15.71 9.79 8.61
C PRO A 106 -14.83 10.78 9.37
N ALA A 107 -15.10 11.07 10.65
CA ALA A 107 -14.32 12.02 11.45
C ALA A 107 -12.94 11.45 11.81
N ILE A 108 -12.85 10.14 12.06
CA ILE A 108 -11.57 9.47 12.29
C ILE A 108 -10.77 9.38 10.99
N LEU A 109 -11.44 9.09 9.87
CA LEU A 109 -10.81 9.11 8.55
C LEU A 109 -10.23 10.50 8.21
N ASP A 110 -10.88 11.59 8.60
CA ASP A 110 -10.34 12.95 8.42
C ASP A 110 -9.06 13.19 9.22
N LYS A 111 -9.03 12.75 10.48
CA LYS A 111 -7.82 12.82 11.32
C LYS A 111 -6.65 12.05 10.70
N ILE A 112 -6.93 10.87 10.15
CA ILE A 112 -5.93 10.05 9.45
C ILE A 112 -5.51 10.70 8.13
N ALA A 113 -6.44 11.33 7.40
CA ALA A 113 -6.13 12.00 6.14
C ALA A 113 -5.21 13.20 6.36
N SER A 114 -5.50 14.06 7.33
CA SER A 114 -4.64 15.20 7.68
C SER A 114 -3.26 14.76 8.16
N LEU A 115 -3.16 13.65 8.91
CA LEU A 115 -1.87 13.08 9.28
C LEU A 115 -0.98 12.74 8.06
N ILE A 116 -1.57 12.35 6.93
CA ILE A 116 -0.86 11.87 5.74
C ILE A 116 -0.66 12.98 4.70
N VAL A 117 -1.67 13.83 4.49
CA VAL A 117 -1.68 14.84 3.41
C VAL A 117 -1.26 16.22 3.91
N GLY A 118 -1.41 16.50 5.21
CA GLY A 118 -1.22 17.82 5.82
C GLY A 118 -2.54 18.56 5.96
#